data_AF-A0A395IXD9-F1
#
_entry.id   AF-A0A395IXD9-F1
#
_cell.length_a   1.000
_cell.length_b   1.000
_cell.length_c   1.000
_cell.angle_alpha   90.00
_cell.angle_beta   90.00
_cell.angle_gamma   90.00
#
_symmetry.space_group_name_H-M   'P 1'
#
loop_
_entity.id
_entity.type
_entity.pdbx_description
1 polymer ?
#
loop_
_entity_poly.entity_id
_entity_poly.type
_entity_poly.pdbx_seq_one_letter_code
_entity_poly.pdbx_strand_id
1 'polypeptide(L)'
;MNVFHVHPGVISTAMGLEAGSIETLGQEDDVSLAASFNVWLASPEARFLKGKYVWANWDVDELKAKSKEIEESARLDIGIVGWPFENAN
;
A
#
# COMPACT_ATOMS: atom_id res chain seq x y z
N MET A 1 5.32 2.15 -17.91
CA MET A 1 4.29 1.42 -17.14
C MET A 1 4.73 1.35 -15.69
N ASN A 2 3.83 1.69 -14.75
CA ASN A 2 4.04 1.54 -13.31
C ASN A 2 3.07 0.50 -12.79
N VAL A 3 3.52 -0.31 -11.84
CA VAL A 3 2.73 -1.33 -11.15
C VAL A 3 2.90 -1.07 -9.66
N PHE A 4 1.82 -1.20 -8.91
CA PHE A 4 1.78 -1.02 -7.46
C PHE A 4 0.99 -2.16 -6.85
N HIS A 5 1.36 -2.56 -5.63
CA HIS A 5 0.55 -3.48 -4.84
C HIS A 5 -0.12 -2.68 -3.74
N VAL A 6 -1.46 -2.69 -3.70
CA VAL A 6 -2.21 -1.80 -2.81
C VAL A 6 -3.03 -2.62 -1.83
N HIS A 7 -2.87 -2.36 -0.54
CA HIS A 7 -3.84 -2.70 0.47
C HIS A 7 -4.88 -1.57 0.54
N PRO A 8 -6.15 -1.80 0.16
CA PRO A 8 -7.15 -0.74 0.04
C PRO A 8 -7.72 -0.27 1.39
N GLY A 9 -7.38 -0.94 2.49
CA GLY A 9 -8.06 -0.74 3.78
C GLY A 9 -9.21 -1.70 3.98
N VAL A 10 -10.06 -1.44 4.96
CA VAL A 10 -11.25 -2.25 5.27
C VAL A 10 -12.47 -1.60 4.66
N ILE A 11 -12.96 -2.12 3.54
CA ILE A 11 -14.10 -1.54 2.81
C ILE A 11 -15.28 -2.52 2.85
N SER A 12 -16.48 -1.98 3.10
CA SER A 12 -17.73 -2.74 2.96
C SER A 12 -17.91 -3.22 1.53
N THR A 13 -17.74 -4.51 1.31
CA THR A 13 -17.98 -5.14 0.01
C THR A 13 -18.92 -6.32 0.18
N ALA A 14 -19.67 -6.67 -0.86
CA ALA A 14 -20.55 -7.84 -0.84
C ALA A 14 -19.78 -9.12 -0.43
N MET A 15 -18.56 -9.30 -0.95
CA MET A 15 -17.68 -10.42 -0.58
C MET A 15 -17.25 -10.37 0.90
N GLY A 16 -16.89 -9.19 1.42
CA GLY A 16 -16.51 -9.03 2.83
C GLY A 16 -17.66 -9.30 3.79
N LEU A 17 -18.90 -8.96 3.40
CA LEU A 17 -20.11 -9.25 4.17
C LEU A 17 -20.41 -10.76 4.18
N GLU A 18 -20.35 -11.42 3.02
CA GLU A 18 -20.52 -12.88 2.93
C GLU A 18 -19.46 -13.64 3.74
N ALA A 19 -18.24 -13.12 3.80
CA ALA A 19 -17.15 -13.69 4.59
C ALA A 19 -17.21 -13.35 6.10
N GLY A 20 -18.22 -12.60 6.59
CA GLY A 20 -18.35 -12.18 7.99
C GLY A 20 -17.22 -11.27 8.49
N SER A 21 -16.45 -10.67 7.57
CA SER A 21 -15.20 -9.98 7.88
C SER A 21 -15.43 -8.59 8.48
N ILE A 22 -16.51 -7.92 8.09
CA ILE A 22 -16.82 -6.54 8.49
C ILE A 22 -17.31 -6.47 9.94
N GLU A 23 -18.19 -7.38 10.36
CA GLU A 23 -18.68 -7.45 11.74
C GLU A 23 -17.57 -7.76 12.76
N THR A 24 -16.51 -8.46 12.32
CA THR A 24 -15.39 -8.86 13.17
C THR A 24 -14.37 -7.75 13.38
N LEU A 25 -14.16 -6.88 12.38
CA LEU A 25 -13.14 -5.82 12.43
C LEU A 25 -13.63 -4.54 13.12
N GLY A 26 -14.94 -4.28 13.11
CA GLY A 26 -15.56 -3.17 13.86
C GLY A 26 -15.16 -1.76 13.40
N GLN A 27 -14.34 -1.63 12.35
CA GLN A 27 -13.92 -0.38 11.74
C GLN A 27 -13.92 -0.53 10.22
N GLU A 28 -14.56 0.42 9.54
CA GLU A 28 -14.61 0.52 8.09
C GLU A 28 -13.99 1.84 7.65
N ASP A 29 -13.15 1.75 6.62
CA ASP A 29 -12.65 2.88 5.87
C ASP A 29 -13.69 3.33 4.84
N ASP A 30 -13.80 4.64 4.67
CA ASP A 30 -14.61 5.20 3.59
C ASP A 30 -13.99 4.83 2.23
N VAL A 31 -14.82 4.37 1.28
CA VAL A 31 -14.36 3.95 -0.06
C VAL A 31 -13.60 5.06 -0.80
N SER A 32 -13.90 6.33 -0.50
CA SER A 32 -13.20 7.49 -1.06
C SER A 32 -11.73 7.55 -0.68
N LEU A 33 -11.32 6.94 0.45
CA LEU A 33 -9.91 6.89 0.87
C LEU A 33 -9.09 6.09 -0.14
N ALA A 34 -9.47 4.83 -0.40
CA ALA A 34 -8.80 3.99 -1.38
C ALA A 34 -8.90 4.55 -2.80
N ALA A 35 -10.04 5.13 -3.17
CA ALA A 35 -10.23 5.74 -4.48
C ALA A 35 -9.27 6.93 -4.69
N SER A 36 -9.25 7.87 -3.75
CA SER A 36 -8.39 9.05 -3.80
C SER A 36 -6.90 8.66 -3.79
N PHE A 37 -6.54 7.66 -2.97
CA PHE A 37 -5.17 7.15 -2.92
C PHE A 37 -4.72 6.55 -4.25
N ASN A 38 -5.57 5.78 -4.95
CA ASN A 38 -5.24 5.25 -6.27
C ASN A 38 -5.10 6.35 -7.34
N VAL A 39 -5.92 7.40 -7.28
CA VAL A 39 -5.76 8.58 -8.15
C VAL A 39 -4.42 9.26 -7.88
N TRP A 40 -4.03 9.40 -6.61
CA TRP A 40 -2.72 9.94 -6.25
C TRP A 40 -1.56 9.04 -6.73
N LEU A 41 -1.67 7.71 -6.61
CA LEU A 41 -0.68 6.76 -7.14
C LEU A 41 -0.49 6.87 -8.67
N ALA A 42 -1.53 7.25 -9.40
CA ALA A 42 -1.46 7.46 -10.85
C ALA A 42 -0.71 8.76 -11.23
N SER A 43 -0.51 9.67 -10.27
CA SER A 43 0.17 10.95 -10.49
C SER A 43 1.71 10.81 -10.59
N PRO A 44 2.42 11.84 -11.07
CA PRO A 44 3.89 11.88 -11.02
C PRO A 44 4.46 11.91 -9.59
N GLU A 45 3.70 12.37 -8.60
CA GLU A 45 4.17 12.53 -7.21
C GLU A 45 4.48 11.18 -6.55
N ALA A 46 3.78 10.12 -6.94
CA ALA A 46 3.92 8.78 -6.34
C ALA A 46 4.93 7.88 -7.08
N ARG A 47 5.72 8.42 -8.02
CA ARG A 47 6.63 7.62 -8.86
C ARG A 47 7.67 6.83 -8.06
N PHE A 48 8.07 7.35 -6.90
CA PHE A 48 9.01 6.71 -5.99
C PHE A 48 8.48 5.39 -5.38
N LEU A 49 7.16 5.15 -5.44
CA LEU A 49 6.51 3.93 -4.94
C LEU A 49 6.38 2.83 -5.99
N LYS A 50 6.96 3.00 -7.19
CA LYS A 50 6.83 2.02 -8.27
C LYS A 50 7.34 0.64 -7.82
N GLY A 51 6.49 -0.38 -7.93
CA GLY A 51 6.79 -1.76 -7.54
C GLY A 51 6.64 -2.05 -6.04
N LYS A 52 6.28 -1.04 -5.23
CA LYS A 52 6.13 -1.19 -3.78
C LYS A 52 4.74 -1.69 -3.37
N TYR A 53 4.66 -2.27 -2.17
CA TYR A 53 3.44 -2.56 -1.45
C TYR A 53 3.07 -1.42 -0.51
N VAL A 54 1.88 -0.86 -0.71
CA VAL A 54 1.44 0.37 -0.05
C VAL A 54 0.03 0.22 0.51
N TRP A 55 -0.25 0.91 1.62
CA TRP A 55 -1.56 0.88 2.26
C TRP A 55 -2.23 2.25 2.12
N ALA A 56 -3.48 2.27 1.65
CA ALA A 56 -4.26 3.50 1.46
C ALA A 56 -4.45 4.34 2.73
N ASN A 57 -4.32 3.73 3.92
CA ASN A 57 -4.42 4.42 5.21
C ASN A 57 -3.16 5.23 5.59
N TRP A 58 -2.08 5.13 4.82
CA TRP A 58 -0.85 5.88 5.11
C TRP A 58 -0.92 7.34 4.64
N ASP A 59 -0.24 8.21 5.39
CA ASP A 59 -0.12 9.63 5.06
C ASP A 59 0.81 9.85 3.85
N VAL A 60 0.29 10.50 2.82
CA VAL A 60 1.02 10.75 1.56
C VAL A 60 2.18 11.72 1.73
N ASP A 61 2.08 12.67 2.64
CA ASP A 61 3.14 13.64 2.91
C ASP A 61 4.30 12.97 3.67
N GLU A 62 4.00 12.06 4.60
CA GLU A 62 5.02 11.24 5.25
C GLU A 62 5.71 10.27 4.27
N LEU A 63 4.95 9.65 3.35
CA LEU A 63 5.52 8.82 2.29
C LEU A 63 6.47 9.61 1.40
N LYS A 64 6.07 10.82 0.97
CA LYS A 64 6.92 11.71 0.18
C LYS A 64 8.18 12.13 0.95
N ALA A 65 8.05 12.44 2.23
CA ALA A 65 9.19 12.79 3.09
C ALA A 65 10.21 11.65 3.22
N LYS A 66 9.77 10.39 3.07
CA LYS A 66 10.61 9.18 3.09
C LYS A 66 10.98 8.64 1.71
N SER A 67 10.63 9.33 0.63
CA SER A 67 10.82 8.87 -0.76
C SER A 67 12.22 8.33 -1.04
N LYS A 68 13.26 9.10 -0.72
CA LYS A 68 14.66 8.71 -0.91
C LYS A 68 15.01 7.39 -0.20
N GLU A 69 14.58 7.24 1.05
CA GLU A 69 14.83 6.02 1.83
C GLU A 69 14.11 4.80 1.22
N ILE A 70 12.89 4.99 0.72
CA ILE A 70 12.09 3.94 0.08
C ILE A 70 12.68 3.53 -1.28
N GLU A 71 13.24 4.47 -2.04
CA GLU A 71 13.85 4.20 -3.35
C GLU A 71 15.22 3.54 -3.23
N GLU A 72 16.01 3.93 -2.24
CA GLU A 72 17.38 3.44 -2.02
C GLU A 72 17.44 2.14 -1.20
N SER A 73 16.29 1.56 -0.82
CA SER A 73 16.23 0.32 -0.04
C SER A 73 15.17 -0.67 -0.53
N ALA A 74 15.28 -1.91 -0.04
CA ALA A 74 14.27 -2.96 -0.19
C ALA A 74 12.98 -2.72 0.63
N ARG A 75 12.78 -1.51 1.19
CA ARG A 75 11.56 -1.20 1.93
C ARG A 75 10.34 -1.26 1.03
N LEU A 76 9.30 -1.88 1.58
CA LEU A 76 8.00 -2.08 0.93
C LEU A 76 8.06 -2.98 -0.30
N ASP A 77 9.18 -3.65 -0.56
CA ASP A 77 9.26 -4.63 -1.63
C ASP A 77 8.58 -5.94 -1.23
N ILE A 78 7.89 -6.54 -2.20
CA ILE A 78 7.45 -7.93 -2.09
C ILE A 78 8.51 -8.79 -2.77
N GLY A 79 9.15 -9.67 -2.00
CA GLY A 79 10.19 -10.54 -2.51
C GLY A 79 10.49 -11.72 -1.60
N ILE A 80 11.24 -12.68 -2.14
CA ILE A 80 11.79 -13.80 -1.39
C ILE A 80 13.27 -13.48 -1.13
N VAL A 81 13.63 -13.30 0.12
CA VAL A 81 15.03 -13.19 0.53
C VAL A 81 15.46 -14.61 0.94
N GLY A 82 16.55 -15.16 0.38
CA GLY A 82 17.00 -16.53 0.68
C GLY A 82 17.79 -16.62 1.99
N TRP A 83 18.13 -17.84 2.44
CA TRP A 83 19.02 -18.05 3.59
C TRP A 83 20.51 -17.97 3.21
N PRO A 84 21.41 -17.48 4.08
CA PRO A 84 21.17 -16.70 5.30
C PRO A 84 21.02 -15.23 4.89
N PHE A 85 19.94 -14.57 5.29
CA PHE A 85 19.53 -13.27 4.75
C PHE A 85 20.56 -12.14 5.04
N GLU A 86 21.63 -12.07 4.27
CA GLU A 86 22.68 -11.04 4.37
C GLU A 86 22.45 -10.01 3.26
N ASN A 87 21.87 -8.87 3.65
CA ASN A 87 21.81 -7.63 2.87
C ASN A 87 20.82 -7.64 1.69
N ALA A 88 19.53 -7.59 2.01
CA ALA A 88 18.55 -6.97 1.10
C ALA A 88 18.75 -5.44 1.19
N ASN A 89 19.78 -4.93 0.50
CA ASN A 89 19.94 -3.49 0.26
C ASN A 89 18.88 -3.05 -0.74
#